data_AF-A0A9N9GMU9-F1
#
_entry.id   AF-A0A9N9GMU9-F1
#
_cell.length_a   1.000
_cell.length_b   1.000
_cell.length_c   1.000
_cell.angle_alpha   90.00
_cell.angle_beta   90.00
_cell.angle_gamma   90.00
#
_symmetry.space_group_name_H-M   'P 1'
#
loop_
_entity.id
_entity.type
_entity.pdbx_description
1 polymer ?
#
loop_
_entity_poly.entity_id
_entity_poly.type
_entity_poly.pdbx_seq_one_letter_code
_entity_poly.pdbx_strand_id
1 'polypeptide(L)'
;MTDKSVMDALDLLVATDELLLTELSDHVQDYLLHQQNTWLQNNLIVLWQKVHLIESCRKLQETILPPDILEDIMRYHLKPACPPQPVVLARRLQFDSALIRPYSFLFTFGDRGMVEDAKLSRVSRQRSYYAIRFNGRSYGPCFGDKDLSMKDNFNLEGSCSCQKDDYLDSVTDSTTFSVDDYE
;
A
#
# COMPACT_ATOMS: atom_id res chain seq x y z
N MET A 1 14.41 -19.98 -12.47
CA MET A 1 13.99 -19.12 -11.35
C MET A 1 12.48 -19.16 -11.23
N THR A 2 11.95 -19.15 -10.01
CA THR A 2 10.51 -19.05 -9.74
C THR A 2 10.11 -17.59 -9.55
N ASP A 3 8.84 -17.24 -9.74
CA ASP A 3 8.30 -15.89 -9.47
C ASP A 3 8.71 -15.38 -8.07
N LYS A 4 8.78 -16.31 -7.10
CA LYS A 4 9.26 -16.04 -5.75
C LYS A 4 10.69 -15.46 -5.72
N SER A 5 11.64 -16.09 -6.43
CA SER A 5 13.03 -15.60 -6.46
C SER A 5 13.18 -14.22 -7.11
N VAL A 6 12.28 -13.84 -8.00
CA VAL A 6 12.27 -12.51 -8.62
C VAL A 6 11.66 -11.48 -7.67
N MET A 7 10.59 -11.83 -6.96
CA MET A 7 10.01 -10.99 -5.91
C MET A 7 10.97 -10.76 -4.75
N ASP A 8 11.69 -11.80 -4.31
CA ASP A 8 12.72 -11.69 -3.27
C ASP A 8 13.84 -10.72 -3.71
N ALA A 9 14.23 -10.73 -4.99
CA ALA A 9 15.21 -9.80 -5.56
C ALA A 9 14.69 -8.36 -5.66
N LEU A 10 13.40 -8.15 -5.92
CA LEU A 10 12.78 -6.82 -5.90
C LEU A 10 12.67 -6.27 -4.48
N ASP A 11 12.27 -7.10 -3.52
CA ASP A 11 12.19 -6.70 -2.12
C ASP A 11 13.59 -6.41 -1.53
N LEU A 12 14.62 -7.14 -1.99
CA LEU A 12 16.03 -6.82 -1.72
C LEU A 12 16.45 -5.47 -2.33
N LEU A 13 15.93 -5.13 -3.51
CA LEU A 13 16.17 -3.84 -4.16
C LEU A 13 15.55 -2.68 -3.37
N VAL A 14 14.36 -2.88 -2.80
CA VAL A 14 13.73 -1.91 -1.89
C VAL A 14 14.60 -1.73 -0.63
N ALA A 15 15.01 -2.83 0.01
CA ALA A 15 15.83 -2.78 1.22
C ALA A 15 17.20 -2.12 0.99
N THR A 16 17.80 -2.30 -0.19
CA THR A 16 19.08 -1.66 -0.52
C THR A 16 18.96 -0.16 -0.75
N ASP A 17 17.83 0.33 -1.27
CA ASP A 17 17.52 1.77 -1.35
C ASP A 17 17.33 2.38 0.05
N GLU A 18 16.52 1.73 0.91
CA GLU A 18 16.28 2.18 2.29
C GLU A 18 17.58 2.28 3.12
N LEU A 19 18.53 1.37 2.86
CA LEU A 19 19.81 1.29 3.55
C LEU A 19 20.95 2.03 2.82
N LEU A 20 20.66 2.69 1.70
CA LEU A 20 21.63 3.42 0.86
C LEU A 20 22.82 2.56 0.39
N LEU A 21 22.58 1.27 0.13
CA LEU A 21 23.58 0.28 -0.31
C LEU A 21 23.70 0.27 -1.84
N THR A 22 24.25 1.34 -2.41
CA THR A 22 24.28 1.60 -3.85
C THR A 22 24.99 0.53 -4.68
N GLU A 23 26.13 0.00 -4.22
CA GLU A 23 26.87 -1.07 -4.94
C GLU A 23 26.08 -2.38 -5.01
N LEU A 24 25.37 -2.74 -3.93
CA LEU A 24 24.54 -3.93 -3.91
C LEU A 24 23.30 -3.74 -4.78
N SER A 25 22.71 -2.53 -4.76
CA SER A 25 21.60 -2.16 -5.63
C SER A 25 21.98 -2.33 -7.10
N ASP A 26 23.16 -1.89 -7.50
CA ASP A 26 23.68 -2.05 -8.87
C ASP A 26 23.78 -3.52 -9.28
N HIS A 27 24.34 -4.38 -8.41
CA HIS A 27 24.47 -5.81 -8.69
C HIS A 27 23.12 -6.52 -8.81
N VAL A 28 22.14 -6.17 -7.98
CA VAL A 28 20.79 -6.76 -8.05
C VAL A 28 20.07 -6.29 -9.31
N GLN A 29 20.23 -5.02 -9.71
CA GLN A 29 19.69 -4.50 -10.97
C GLN A 29 20.27 -5.24 -12.17
N ASP A 30 21.59 -5.41 -12.25
CA ASP A 30 22.24 -6.16 -13.33
C ASP A 30 21.74 -7.61 -13.39
N TYR A 31 21.60 -8.27 -12.24
CA TYR A 31 21.09 -9.64 -12.15
C TYR A 31 19.67 -9.78 -12.71
N LEU A 32 18.76 -8.85 -12.35
CA LEU A 32 17.38 -8.84 -12.83
C LEU A 32 17.30 -8.61 -14.35
N LEU A 33 18.13 -7.70 -14.88
CA LEU A 33 18.18 -7.39 -16.30
C LEU A 33 18.72 -8.55 -17.15
N HIS A 34 19.71 -9.29 -16.64
CA HIS A 34 20.32 -10.40 -17.39
C HIS A 34 19.49 -11.69 -17.40
N GLN A 35 18.68 -11.97 -16.36
CA GLN A 35 18.02 -13.28 -16.23
C GLN A 35 16.58 -13.37 -16.74
N GLN A 36 15.82 -12.27 -16.91
CA GLN A 36 14.34 -12.36 -16.86
C GLN A 36 13.57 -11.46 -17.85
N ASN A 37 14.01 -11.33 -19.11
CA ASN A 37 13.31 -10.51 -20.12
C ASN A 37 11.80 -10.85 -20.29
N THR A 38 11.44 -12.14 -20.34
CA THR A 38 10.04 -12.56 -20.54
C THR A 38 9.15 -12.34 -19.31
N TRP A 39 9.71 -12.45 -18.10
CA TRP A 39 8.96 -12.19 -16.87
C TRP A 39 8.75 -10.70 -16.63
N LEU A 40 9.78 -9.88 -16.90
CA LEU A 40 9.70 -8.42 -16.83
C LEU A 40 8.58 -7.89 -17.75
N GLN A 41 8.48 -8.42 -18.97
CA GLN A 41 7.43 -8.06 -19.93
C GLN A 41 6.02 -8.44 -19.43
N ASN A 42 5.85 -9.62 -18.83
CA ASN A 42 4.55 -10.08 -18.35
C ASN A 42 4.10 -9.40 -17.04
N ASN A 43 5.04 -8.88 -16.25
CA ASN A 43 4.77 -8.27 -14.94
C ASN A 43 5.08 -6.76 -14.91
N LEU A 44 5.20 -6.14 -16.08
CA LEU A 44 5.64 -4.76 -16.29
C LEU A 44 4.90 -3.75 -15.40
N ILE A 45 3.57 -3.90 -15.29
CA ILE A 45 2.71 -2.99 -14.51
C ILE A 45 3.00 -3.11 -13.01
N VAL A 46 3.13 -4.33 -12.50
CA VAL A 46 3.38 -4.61 -11.07
C VAL A 46 4.78 -4.13 -10.68
N LEU A 47 5.75 -4.38 -11.55
CA LEU A 47 7.10 -3.87 -11.42
C LEU A 47 7.10 -2.35 -11.35
N TRP A 48 6.50 -1.70 -12.34
CA TRP A 48 6.49 -0.25 -12.43
C TRP A 48 5.84 0.40 -11.19
N GLN A 49 4.74 -0.16 -10.68
CA GLN A 49 4.13 0.29 -9.42
C GLN A 49 5.05 0.18 -8.20
N LYS A 50 5.94 -0.82 -8.15
CA LYS A 50 6.90 -1.01 -7.06
C LYS A 50 8.14 -0.13 -7.20
N VAL A 51 8.79 -0.15 -8.36
CA VAL A 51 10.12 0.46 -8.54
C VAL A 51 10.10 1.91 -9.00
N HIS A 52 8.99 2.45 -9.53
CA HIS A 52 8.93 3.84 -10.01
C HIS A 52 9.14 4.89 -8.90
N LEU A 53 8.83 4.55 -7.64
CA LEU A 53 8.99 5.45 -6.49
C LEU A 53 10.40 5.39 -5.87
N ILE A 54 11.29 4.55 -6.39
CA ILE A 54 12.60 4.26 -5.79
C ILE A 54 13.69 4.92 -6.63
N GLU A 55 14.39 5.93 -6.08
CA GLU A 55 15.38 6.70 -6.83
C GLU A 55 16.63 5.89 -7.21
N SER A 56 17.02 4.92 -6.37
CA SER A 56 18.19 4.06 -6.65
C SER A 56 17.96 3.07 -7.79
N CYS A 57 16.72 2.84 -8.23
CA CYS A 57 16.35 1.90 -9.29
C CYS A 57 16.47 2.46 -10.72
N ARG A 58 17.21 3.56 -10.92
CA ARG A 58 17.17 4.31 -12.20
C ARG A 58 17.57 3.46 -13.41
N LYS A 59 18.57 2.58 -13.30
CA LYS A 59 18.97 1.69 -14.42
C LYS A 59 17.85 0.72 -14.78
N LEU A 60 17.19 0.15 -13.79
CA LEU A 60 16.05 -0.73 -13.99
C LEU A 60 14.87 0.02 -14.62
N GLN A 61 14.58 1.26 -14.17
CA GLN A 61 13.52 2.11 -14.70
C GLN A 61 13.74 2.46 -16.18
N GLU A 62 14.96 2.84 -16.57
CA GLU A 62 15.33 3.18 -17.94
C GLU A 62 15.29 1.98 -18.89
N THR A 63 15.55 0.77 -18.36
CA THR A 63 15.61 -0.45 -19.18
C THR A 63 14.24 -1.13 -19.34
N ILE A 64 13.35 -1.04 -18.34
CA ILE A 64 12.03 -1.66 -18.35
C ILE A 64 11.08 -0.96 -19.34
N LEU A 65 11.24 0.34 -19.56
CA LEU A 65 10.41 1.12 -20.48
C LEU A 65 11.30 2.06 -21.32
N PRO A 66 11.56 1.73 -22.60
CA PRO A 66 12.10 2.70 -23.54
C PRO A 66 11.24 3.98 -23.48
N PRO A 67 11.83 5.18 -23.57
CA PRO A 67 11.11 6.45 -23.43
C PRO A 67 9.85 6.52 -24.32
N ASP A 68 9.94 5.92 -25.50
CA ASP A 68 8.91 5.92 -26.54
C ASP A 68 7.68 5.08 -26.14
N ILE A 69 7.87 3.99 -25.38
CA ILE A 69 6.79 3.09 -24.93
C ILE A 69 6.20 3.60 -23.60
N LEU A 70 7.01 4.29 -22.79
CA LEU A 70 6.55 4.96 -21.56
C LEU A 70 5.47 5.99 -21.88
N GLU A 71 5.66 6.79 -22.92
CA GLU A 71 4.70 7.83 -23.29
C GLU A 71 3.36 7.23 -23.73
N ASP A 72 3.38 6.14 -24.50
CA ASP A 72 2.17 5.44 -24.93
C ASP A 72 1.49 4.67 -23.78
N ILE A 73 2.25 4.02 -22.90
CA ILE A 73 1.69 3.34 -21.71
C ILE A 73 1.13 4.35 -20.72
N MET A 74 1.80 5.49 -20.49
CA MET A 74 1.28 6.62 -19.72
C MET A 74 -0.02 7.16 -20.32
N ARG A 75 -0.03 7.39 -21.64
CA ARG A 75 -1.14 8.02 -22.35
C ARG A 75 -2.38 7.13 -22.49
N TYR A 76 -2.19 5.84 -22.74
CA TYR A 76 -3.28 4.91 -23.08
C TYR A 76 -3.63 3.91 -21.98
N HIS A 77 -2.69 3.56 -21.09
CA HIS A 77 -2.87 2.51 -20.07
C HIS A 77 -2.74 2.99 -18.62
N LEU A 78 -2.06 4.12 -18.37
CA LEU A 78 -1.92 4.78 -17.06
C LEU A 78 -2.50 6.19 -17.14
N LYS A 79 -3.76 6.33 -17.57
CA LYS A 79 -4.46 7.62 -17.78
C LYS A 79 -4.13 8.65 -16.67
N PRO A 80 -3.30 9.68 -16.95
CA PRO A 80 -2.95 10.70 -15.98
C PRO A 80 -3.96 11.82 -16.11
N ALA A 81 -5.16 11.62 -15.59
CA ALA A 81 -6.13 12.70 -15.49
C ALA A 81 -5.91 13.49 -14.20
N CYS A 82 -4.69 13.99 -13.94
CA CYS A 82 -4.47 15.11 -13.03
C CYS A 82 -3.18 15.86 -13.42
N PRO A 83 -3.22 17.19 -13.60
CA PRO A 83 -2.03 17.98 -13.87
C PRO A 83 -1.08 17.99 -12.67
N PRO A 84 0.24 18.11 -12.90
CA PRO A 84 1.24 18.10 -11.83
C PRO A 84 1.03 19.31 -10.92
N GLN A 85 0.77 19.07 -9.63
CA GLN A 85 0.78 20.13 -8.63
C GLN A 85 2.23 20.44 -8.24
N PRO A 86 2.58 21.72 -8.02
CA PRO A 86 3.88 22.07 -7.50
C PRO A 86 4.10 21.37 -6.15
N VAL A 87 5.33 20.94 -5.89
CA VAL A 87 5.72 20.26 -4.65
C VAL A 87 5.32 21.14 -3.45
N VAL A 88 4.17 20.82 -2.89
CA VAL A 88 3.68 21.29 -1.61
C VAL A 88 3.42 20.02 -0.83
N LEU A 89 4.15 19.86 0.27
CA LEU A 89 4.03 18.77 1.25
C LEU A 89 2.61 18.20 1.30
N ALA A 90 2.51 16.91 0.96
CA ALA A 90 1.34 16.04 0.95
C ALA A 90 0.04 16.66 1.50
N ARG A 91 -0.63 17.51 0.71
CA ARG A 91 -2.05 17.81 0.97
C ARG A 91 -2.88 16.70 0.36
N ARG A 92 -3.18 15.71 1.20
CA ARG A 92 -4.32 14.77 1.13
C ARG A 92 -4.94 14.68 -0.26
N LEU A 93 -4.39 13.79 -1.08
CA LEU A 93 -4.97 13.39 -2.36
C LEU A 93 -6.43 12.98 -2.15
N GLN A 94 -7.36 13.73 -2.73
CA GLN A 94 -8.75 13.30 -2.91
C GLN A 94 -8.76 12.22 -4.00
N PHE A 95 -8.21 11.04 -3.68
CA PHE A 95 -8.41 9.88 -4.52
C PHE A 95 -9.90 9.57 -4.57
N ASP A 96 -10.36 9.18 -5.75
CA ASP A 96 -11.71 8.67 -5.93
C ASP A 96 -11.83 7.40 -5.09
N SER A 97 -12.40 7.54 -3.89
CA SER A 97 -12.39 6.51 -2.85
C SER A 97 -12.91 5.16 -3.36
N ALA A 98 -13.71 5.13 -4.43
CA ALA A 98 -14.16 3.92 -5.10
C ALA A 98 -13.02 3.04 -5.64
N LEU A 99 -11.90 3.61 -6.09
CA LEU A 99 -10.76 2.87 -6.63
C LEU A 99 -9.86 2.27 -5.54
N ILE A 100 -9.75 2.94 -4.40
CA ILE A 100 -8.89 2.50 -3.28
C ILE A 100 -9.62 1.54 -2.35
N ARG A 101 -10.92 1.72 -2.19
CA ARG A 101 -11.79 0.93 -1.32
C ARG A 101 -11.54 -0.58 -1.40
N PRO A 102 -11.44 -1.24 -2.58
CA PRO A 102 -11.18 -2.68 -2.68
C PRO A 102 -9.82 -3.15 -2.16
N TYR A 103 -8.86 -2.23 -2.00
CA TYR A 103 -7.50 -2.53 -1.53
C TYR A 103 -7.30 -2.19 -0.05
N SER A 104 -8.33 -1.67 0.62
CA SER A 104 -8.26 -1.33 2.04
C SER A 104 -8.00 -2.57 2.90
N PHE A 105 -7.19 -2.40 3.94
CA PHE A 105 -6.86 -3.42 4.91
C PHE A 105 -6.75 -2.81 6.31
N LEU A 106 -7.01 -3.63 7.32
CA LEU A 106 -6.75 -3.36 8.72
C LEU A 106 -5.67 -4.32 9.20
N PHE A 107 -4.82 -3.87 10.11
CA PHE A 107 -3.84 -4.74 10.74
C PHE A 107 -3.70 -4.43 12.23
N THR A 108 -3.22 -5.42 12.98
CA THR A 108 -2.75 -5.26 14.36
C THR A 108 -1.43 -5.99 14.50
N PHE A 109 -0.63 -5.60 15.50
CA PHE A 109 0.52 -6.39 15.95
C PHE A 109 0.19 -7.34 17.11
N GLY A 110 -1.09 -7.41 17.51
CA GLY A 110 -1.52 -8.20 18.66
C GLY A 110 -0.91 -7.67 19.98
N ASP A 111 -0.97 -8.50 21.02
CA ASP A 111 -0.34 -8.16 22.30
C ASP A 111 1.18 -8.38 22.18
N ARG A 112 1.97 -7.37 22.54
CA ARG A 112 3.44 -7.45 22.77
C ARG A 112 4.35 -7.44 21.53
N GLY A 113 3.86 -7.04 20.36
CA GLY A 113 4.71 -6.73 19.20
C GLY A 113 5.40 -7.94 18.57
N MET A 114 4.88 -9.14 18.80
CA MET A 114 5.36 -10.36 18.14
C MET A 114 4.68 -10.49 16.78
N VAL A 115 5.47 -10.77 15.73
CA VAL A 115 4.95 -10.90 14.35
C VAL A 115 3.93 -12.04 14.23
N GLU A 116 4.02 -13.05 15.09
CA GLU A 116 3.13 -14.21 15.11
C GLU A 116 1.70 -13.84 15.54
N ASP A 117 1.54 -12.81 16.37
CA ASP A 117 0.24 -12.31 16.83
C ASP A 117 -0.33 -11.24 15.88
N ALA A 118 0.45 -10.84 14.87
CA ALA A 118 0.02 -9.86 13.90
C ALA A 118 -1.11 -10.43 13.03
N LYS A 119 -2.21 -9.68 12.94
CA LYS A 119 -3.35 -10.03 12.09
C LYS A 119 -3.48 -8.98 10.99
N LEU A 120 -3.81 -9.43 9.79
CA LEU A 120 -4.12 -8.58 8.64
C LEU A 120 -5.48 -8.99 8.09
N SER A 121 -6.41 -8.03 8.05
CA SER A 121 -7.76 -8.22 7.54
C SER A 121 -7.98 -7.34 6.32
N ARG A 122 -8.36 -7.94 5.19
CA ARG A 122 -8.69 -7.19 3.95
C ARG A 122 -10.19 -6.96 3.87
N VAL A 123 -10.60 -5.90 3.16
CA VAL A 123 -12.03 -5.69 2.92
C VAL A 123 -12.59 -6.75 1.99
N SER A 124 -13.84 -7.20 2.24
CA SER A 124 -14.55 -8.04 1.28
C SER A 124 -14.79 -7.26 -0.02
N ARG A 125 -14.48 -7.87 -1.18
CA ARG A 125 -14.68 -7.23 -2.50
C ARG A 125 -16.10 -6.71 -2.68
N GLN A 126 -17.09 -7.47 -2.21
CA GLN A 126 -18.51 -7.13 -2.34
C GLN A 126 -18.94 -6.00 -1.39
N ARG A 127 -18.22 -5.80 -0.28
CA ARG A 127 -18.47 -4.77 0.74
C ARG A 127 -17.46 -3.61 0.67
N SER A 128 -16.57 -3.61 -0.33
CA SER A 128 -15.48 -2.63 -0.45
C SER A 128 -15.97 -1.18 -0.46
N TYR A 129 -17.18 -0.93 -0.97
CA TYR A 129 -17.81 0.38 -0.92
C TYR A 129 -18.03 0.92 0.51
N TYR A 130 -17.93 0.10 1.55
CA TYR A 130 -17.97 0.50 2.95
C TYR A 130 -16.60 0.56 3.63
N ALA A 131 -15.50 0.27 2.92
CA ALA A 131 -14.18 0.14 3.53
C ALA A 131 -13.70 1.38 4.28
N ILE A 132 -14.10 2.58 3.81
CA ILE A 132 -13.84 3.87 4.44
C ILE A 132 -15.16 4.64 4.52
N ARG A 133 -15.59 4.98 5.73
CA ARG A 133 -16.90 5.60 5.99
C ARG A 133 -16.70 6.96 6.64
N PHE A 134 -17.60 7.89 6.30
CA PHE A 134 -17.76 9.14 7.02
C PHE A 134 -19.03 9.07 7.87
N ASN A 135 -18.86 8.95 9.19
CA ASN A 135 -19.97 8.76 10.14
C ASN A 135 -20.45 10.08 10.80
N GLY A 136 -19.96 11.23 10.33
CA GLY A 136 -20.34 12.55 10.82
C GLY A 136 -19.19 13.30 11.51
N ARG A 137 -19.49 14.49 12.02
CA ARG A 137 -18.48 15.42 12.58
C ARG A 137 -17.93 14.99 13.94
N SER A 138 -18.65 14.12 14.65
CA SER A 138 -18.27 13.57 15.94
C SER A 138 -17.48 12.26 15.81
N TYR A 139 -17.03 11.90 14.60
CA TYR A 139 -16.29 10.68 14.35
C TYR A 139 -14.90 11.02 13.81
N GLY A 140 -13.92 10.26 14.28
CA GLY A 140 -12.60 10.17 13.67
C GLY A 140 -12.59 9.18 12.50
N PRO A 141 -11.43 8.58 12.20
CA PRO A 141 -11.31 7.54 11.19
C PRO A 141 -12.29 6.38 11.45
N CYS A 142 -12.98 5.97 10.39
CA CYS A 142 -13.87 4.81 10.40
C CYS A 142 -13.59 3.94 9.18
N PHE A 143 -13.29 2.67 9.42
CA PHE A 143 -13.06 1.67 8.41
C PHE A 143 -14.11 0.56 8.55
N GLY A 144 -14.88 0.32 7.49
CA GLY A 144 -16.07 -0.53 7.58
C GLY A 144 -17.21 0.15 8.33
N ASP A 145 -18.38 -0.47 8.36
CA ASP A 145 -19.50 0.00 9.19
C ASP A 145 -19.19 -0.16 10.69
N LYS A 146 -18.43 -1.19 11.06
CA LYS A 146 -18.13 -1.55 12.46
C LYS A 146 -16.71 -2.08 12.71
N ASP A 147 -15.96 -2.36 11.64
CA ASP A 147 -14.67 -3.06 11.74
C ASP A 147 -13.61 -2.25 12.49
N LEU A 148 -13.60 -0.92 12.32
CA LEU A 148 -12.83 -0.01 13.16
C LEU A 148 -13.49 1.37 13.17
N SER A 149 -13.84 1.88 14.34
CA SER A 149 -14.44 3.21 14.48
C SER A 149 -13.87 3.94 15.68
N MET A 150 -13.48 5.20 15.46
CA MET A 150 -13.10 6.14 16.51
C MET A 150 -14.17 7.22 16.63
N LYS A 151 -14.75 7.39 17.81
CA LYS A 151 -15.85 8.34 18.06
C LYS A 151 -15.45 9.38 19.11
N ASP A 152 -16.03 10.55 18.97
CA ASP A 152 -15.92 11.68 19.89
C ASP A 152 -14.48 11.91 20.36
N ASN A 153 -14.25 11.84 21.67
CA ASN A 153 -12.94 11.89 22.27
C ASN A 153 -12.42 10.46 22.43
N PHE A 154 -11.64 10.01 21.45
CA PHE A 154 -11.16 8.63 21.30
C PHE A 154 -10.26 8.13 22.45
N ASN A 155 -9.85 9.01 23.38
CA ASN A 155 -9.10 8.62 24.58
C ASN A 155 -9.99 8.14 25.74
N LEU A 156 -11.31 8.27 25.62
CA LEU A 156 -12.25 7.81 26.65
C LEU A 156 -12.56 6.31 26.47
N GLU A 157 -12.76 5.60 27.57
CA GLU A 157 -13.15 4.19 27.53
C GLU A 157 -14.47 4.02 26.75
N GLY A 158 -14.49 3.07 25.80
CA GLY A 158 -15.67 2.78 24.97
C GLY A 158 -15.93 3.77 23.83
N SER A 159 -15.06 4.77 23.62
CA SER A 159 -15.16 5.72 22.51
C SER A 159 -14.72 5.14 21.16
N CYS A 160 -13.92 4.07 21.16
CA CYS A 160 -13.54 3.33 19.97
C CYS A 160 -14.12 1.91 19.99
N SER A 161 -14.39 1.37 18.80
CA SER A 161 -14.94 0.02 18.63
C SER A 161 -14.31 -0.72 17.46
N CYS A 162 -14.19 -2.05 17.60
CA CYS A 162 -13.71 -2.96 16.56
C CYS A 162 -14.60 -4.21 16.52
N GLN A 163 -15.43 -4.35 15.50
CA GLN A 163 -16.31 -5.50 15.32
C GLN A 163 -16.36 -5.90 13.85
N LYS A 164 -16.00 -7.14 13.55
CA LYS A 164 -15.98 -7.67 12.17
C LYS A 164 -17.36 -7.51 11.49
N ASP A 165 -17.38 -6.86 10.33
CA ASP A 165 -18.54 -6.74 9.44
C ASP A 165 -18.10 -6.79 7.97
N ASP A 166 -17.53 -5.68 7.46
CA ASP A 166 -17.18 -5.50 6.05
C ASP A 166 -15.79 -6.04 5.69
N TYR A 167 -14.88 -6.10 6.66
CA TYR A 167 -13.58 -6.75 6.52
C TYR A 167 -13.72 -8.26 6.79
N LEU A 168 -12.77 -9.03 6.26
CA LEU A 168 -12.86 -10.50 6.28
C LEU A 168 -12.69 -11.07 7.70
N ASP A 169 -11.78 -10.49 8.48
CA ASP A 169 -11.35 -10.97 9.78
C ASP A 169 -11.40 -9.86 10.84
N SER A 170 -11.53 -10.25 12.12
CA SER A 170 -11.35 -9.32 13.23
C SER A 170 -9.86 -9.05 13.47
N VAL A 171 -9.48 -7.79 13.65
CA VAL A 171 -8.09 -7.41 13.97
C VAL A 171 -7.86 -7.29 15.46
N THR A 172 -8.88 -7.30 16.30
CA THR A 172 -8.71 -7.36 17.76
C THR A 172 -9.73 -8.31 18.38
N ASP A 173 -9.41 -8.84 19.55
CA ASP A 173 -10.34 -9.68 20.30
C ASP A 173 -11.26 -8.84 21.20
N SER A 174 -10.89 -7.58 21.48
CA SER A 174 -11.72 -6.62 22.20
C SER A 174 -12.69 -5.92 21.25
N THR A 175 -13.95 -5.77 21.68
CA THR A 175 -14.94 -5.05 20.86
C THR A 175 -14.88 -3.53 21.04
N THR A 176 -14.24 -3.05 22.09
CA THR A 176 -14.12 -1.63 22.47
C THR A 176 -12.73 -1.32 23.00
N PHE A 177 -12.24 -0.11 22.74
CA PHE A 177 -10.94 0.35 23.21
C PHE A 177 -10.91 1.88 23.33
N SER A 178 -9.80 2.39 23.87
CA SER A 178 -9.44 3.81 23.86
C SER A 178 -8.07 3.97 23.19
N VAL A 179 -7.81 5.16 22.67
CA VAL A 179 -6.60 5.49 21.91
C VAL A 179 -5.81 6.54 22.69
N ASP A 180 -4.58 6.19 23.06
CA ASP A 180 -3.66 7.10 23.75
C ASP A 180 -3.01 8.09 22.77
N ASP A 181 -2.69 7.64 21.55
CA ASP A 181 -2.05 8.44 20.49
C ASP A 181 -2.48 7.97 19.08
N TYR A 182 -2.46 8.88 18.10
CA TYR A 182 -2.92 8.62 16.72
C TYR A 182 -2.14 9.46 15.68
N GLU A 183 -1.64 8.80 14.63
CA GLU A 183 -0.93 9.39 13.47
C GLU A 183 -1.64 9.16 12.13
#